data_AF-A0A7S1ER23-F1
#
_entry.id   AF-A0A7S1ER23-F1
#
_cell.length_a   1.000
_cell.length_b   1.000
_cell.length_c   1.000
_cell.angle_alpha   90.00
_cell.angle_beta   90.00
_cell.angle_gamma   90.00
#
_symmetry.space_group_name_H-M   'P 1'
#
loop_
_entity.id
_entity.type
_entity.pdbx_description
1 polymer ?
#
loop_
_entity_poly.entity_id
_entity_poly.type
_entity_poly.pdbx_seq_one_letter_code
_entity_poly.pdbx_strand_id
1 'polypeptide(L)'
;RNRSVFAALRRFPDMSAAGVELNQWLVLYSRWRAWRKGVRNRSVFTRQDLWKVSLKDFDFIIIFGVKEMMRDLEKKMIHDLSPNAAVISTRFALPTWKVSEHRGLAWLYYRSDQTSE
;
A
#
# COMPACT_ATOMS: atom_id res chain seq x y z
N ARG A 1 1.18 5.35 10.47
CA ARG A 1 0.73 4.71 9.21
C ARG A 1 1.05 5.59 7.99
N ASN A 2 0.40 6.73 7.76
CA ASN A 2 0.59 7.48 6.48
C ASN A 2 1.86 8.35 6.33
N ARG A 3 2.89 8.18 7.17
CA ARG A 3 4.12 9.00 7.07
C ARG A 3 4.87 8.72 5.75
N SER A 4 4.94 7.45 5.35
CA SER A 4 5.62 7.02 4.12
C SER A 4 4.95 7.59 2.87
N VAL A 5 3.60 7.55 2.82
CA VAL A 5 2.81 8.14 1.72
C VAL A 5 3.12 9.63 1.56
N PHE A 6 3.09 10.40 2.64
CA PHE A 6 3.38 11.83 2.58
C PHE A 6 4.85 12.13 2.27
N ALA A 7 5.79 11.26 2.64
CA ALA A 7 7.18 11.43 2.29
C ALA A 7 7.40 11.19 0.78
N ALA A 8 6.79 10.15 0.22
CA ALA A 8 6.84 9.84 -1.21
C ALA A 8 6.29 11.02 -2.05
N LEU A 9 5.08 11.50 -1.74
CA LEU A 9 4.48 12.63 -2.47
C LEU A 9 5.31 13.91 -2.43
N ARG A 10 6.05 14.17 -1.34
CA ARG A 10 6.93 15.34 -1.26
C ARG A 10 8.21 15.17 -2.07
N ARG A 11 8.70 13.93 -2.22
CA ARG A 11 9.94 13.63 -2.93
C ARG A 11 9.74 13.48 -4.43
N PHE A 12 8.55 13.03 -4.85
CA PHE A 12 8.19 12.73 -6.23
C PHE A 12 6.95 13.56 -6.61
N PRO A 13 7.11 14.66 -7.37
CA PRO A 13 6.02 15.56 -7.76
C PRO A 13 4.95 14.89 -8.62
N ASP A 14 5.36 13.98 -9.50
CA ASP A 14 4.49 13.33 -10.49
C ASP A 14 3.69 12.14 -9.93
N MET A 15 3.96 11.76 -8.67
CA MET A 15 3.21 10.72 -7.99
C MET A 15 1.90 11.26 -7.41
N SER A 16 0.88 10.42 -7.48
CA SER A 16 -0.36 10.53 -6.71
C SER A 16 -0.48 9.37 -5.74
N ALA A 17 -1.26 9.54 -4.68
CA ALA A 17 -1.48 8.48 -3.70
C ALA A 17 -2.96 8.32 -3.34
N ALA A 18 -3.37 7.07 -3.14
CA ALA A 18 -4.63 6.74 -2.50
C ALA A 18 -4.36 6.05 -1.16
N GLY A 19 -5.17 6.37 -0.15
CA GLY A 19 -5.16 5.68 1.13
C GLY A 19 -6.54 5.16 1.47
N VAL A 20 -6.63 3.85 1.72
CA VAL A 20 -7.87 3.17 2.10
C VAL A 20 -7.80 2.80 3.57
N GLU A 21 -8.85 3.15 4.33
CA GLU A 21 -8.96 2.85 5.75
C GLU A 21 -10.39 2.42 6.10
N LEU A 22 -10.55 1.51 7.07
CA LEU A 22 -11.87 1.11 7.56
C LEU A 22 -12.48 2.16 8.52
N ASN A 23 -11.64 2.87 9.27
CA ASN A 23 -12.09 3.81 10.29
C ASN A 23 -12.23 5.23 9.73
N GLN A 24 -13.44 5.80 9.79
CA GLN A 24 -13.72 7.14 9.29
C GLN A 24 -12.87 8.24 9.95
N TRP A 25 -12.57 8.10 11.25
CA TRP A 25 -11.78 9.08 11.99
C TRP A 25 -10.33 9.12 11.48
N LEU A 26 -9.78 7.95 11.12
CA LEU A 26 -8.46 7.88 10.51
C LEU A 26 -8.43 8.47 9.10
N VAL A 27 -9.52 8.34 8.34
CA VAL A 27 -9.66 9.00 7.03
C VAL A 27 -9.66 10.52 7.19
N LEU A 28 -10.49 11.06 8.09
CA LEU A 28 -10.54 12.50 8.36
C LEU A 28 -9.18 13.04 8.83
N TYR A 29 -8.54 12.33 9.76
CA TYR A 29 -7.21 12.68 10.24
C TYR A 29 -6.15 12.66 9.12
N SER A 30 -6.24 11.70 8.19
CA SER A 30 -5.34 11.62 7.05
C SER A 30 -5.55 12.76 6.07
N ARG A 31 -6.80 13.11 5.78
CA ARG A 31 -7.14 14.28 4.96
C ARG A 31 -6.65 15.59 5.58
N TRP A 32 -6.84 15.77 6.89
CA TRP A 32 -6.32 16.93 7.61
C TRP A 32 -4.79 17.00 7.52
N ARG A 33 -4.08 15.89 7.73
CA ARG A 33 -2.62 15.85 7.58
C ARG A 33 -2.15 16.12 6.16
N ALA A 34 -2.87 15.64 5.15
CA ALA A 34 -2.56 15.88 3.74
C ALA A 34 -2.69 17.37 3.40
N TRP A 35 -3.76 18.01 3.88
CA TRP A 35 -3.95 19.46 3.78
C TRP A 35 -2.82 20.23 4.47
N ARG A 36 -2.52 19.89 5.73
CA ARG A 36 -1.45 20.55 6.51
C ARG A 36 -0.05 20.40 5.88
N LYS A 37 0.15 19.38 5.02
CA LYS A 37 1.40 19.11 4.30
C LYS A 37 1.40 19.61 2.84
N GLY A 38 0.31 20.23 2.38
CA GLY A 38 0.20 20.77 1.02
C GLY A 38 0.11 19.72 -0.09
N VAL A 39 -0.22 18.46 0.24
CA VAL A 39 -0.28 17.36 -0.74
C VAL A 39 -1.70 16.89 -1.04
N ARG A 40 -2.71 17.60 -0.52
CA ARG A 40 -4.14 17.24 -0.68
C ARG A 40 -4.53 17.02 -2.15
N ASN A 41 -4.05 17.84 -3.08
CA ASN A 41 -4.42 17.76 -4.49
C ASN A 41 -3.86 16.53 -5.22
N ARG A 42 -2.89 15.83 -4.60
CA ARG A 42 -2.26 14.61 -5.11
C ARG A 42 -2.51 13.40 -4.22
N SER A 43 -3.42 13.52 -3.26
CA SER A 43 -3.70 12.44 -2.32
C SER A 43 -5.20 12.32 -2.02
N VAL A 44 -5.74 11.13 -2.20
CA VAL A 44 -7.14 10.83 -1.84
C VAL A 44 -7.15 9.80 -0.71
N PHE A 45 -8.00 10.04 0.29
CA PHE A 45 -8.23 9.08 1.38
C PHE A 45 -9.70 8.72 1.44
N THR A 46 -10.02 7.43 1.36
CA THR A 46 -11.39 6.92 1.33
C THR A 46 -11.63 5.93 2.47
N ARG A 47 -12.88 5.92 2.96
CA ARG A 47 -13.32 4.88 3.89
C ARG A 47 -13.81 3.70 3.06
N GLN A 48 -13.01 2.66 2.95
CA GLN A 48 -13.36 1.49 2.16
C GLN A 48 -12.72 0.24 2.73
N ASP A 49 -13.33 -0.90 2.42
CA ASP A 49 -12.75 -2.20 2.71
C ASP A 49 -11.68 -2.51 1.67
N LEU A 50 -10.48 -2.84 2.13
CA LEU A 50 -9.34 -3.23 1.29
C LEU A 50 -9.70 -4.36 0.33
N TRP A 51 -10.52 -5.31 0.75
CA TRP A 51 -10.91 -6.46 -0.08
C TRP A 51 -11.71 -6.07 -1.32
N LYS A 52 -12.46 -4.96 -1.23
CA LYS A 52 -13.35 -4.46 -2.29
C LYS A 52 -12.66 -3.46 -3.23
N VAL A 53 -11.44 -3.04 -2.92
CA VAL A 53 -10.67 -2.09 -3.73
C VAL A 53 -9.94 -2.85 -4.84
N SER A 54 -10.05 -2.38 -6.08
CA SER A 54 -9.19 -2.85 -7.17
C SER A 54 -7.78 -2.33 -6.96
N LEU A 55 -6.78 -3.21 -7.01
CA LEU A 55 -5.37 -2.82 -6.87
C LEU A 55 -4.67 -2.64 -8.22
N LYS A 56 -5.38 -2.84 -9.33
CA LYS A 56 -4.82 -2.91 -10.69
C LYS A 56 -4.14 -1.62 -11.15
N ASP A 57 -4.66 -0.48 -10.71
CA ASP A 57 -4.20 0.84 -11.14
C ASP A 57 -3.06 1.39 -10.26
N PHE A 58 -2.50 0.57 -9.36
CA PHE A 58 -1.42 0.98 -8.45
C PHE A 58 -0.11 0.28 -8.79
N ASP A 59 0.91 1.09 -9.11
CA ASP A 59 2.27 0.61 -9.31
C ASP A 59 3.00 0.31 -7.99
N PHE A 60 2.64 1.03 -6.92
CA PHE A 60 3.28 0.90 -5.61
C PHE A 60 2.23 0.78 -4.50
N ILE A 61 2.36 -0.25 -3.68
CA ILE A 61 1.41 -0.53 -2.60
C ILE A 61 2.14 -0.68 -1.28
N ILE A 62 1.65 0.00 -0.25
CA ILE A 62 2.16 -0.10 1.11
C ILE A 62 1.07 -0.65 2.01
N ILE A 63 1.35 -1.76 2.68
CA ILE A 63 0.39 -2.53 3.45
C ILE A 63 0.75 -2.48 4.93
N PHE A 64 -0.24 -2.12 5.75
CA PHE A 64 -0.18 -2.19 7.21
C PHE A 64 -1.16 -3.25 7.71
N GLY A 65 -0.76 -4.52 7.56
CA GLY A 65 -1.59 -5.67 7.88
C GLY A 65 -1.42 -6.21 9.30
N VAL A 66 -2.17 -7.27 9.58
CA VAL A 66 -2.01 -8.17 10.73
C VAL A 66 -1.71 -9.58 10.22
N LYS A 67 -1.09 -10.42 11.04
CA LYS A 67 -0.53 -11.72 10.61
C LYS A 67 -1.58 -12.62 9.95
N GLU A 68 -2.78 -12.64 10.52
CA GLU A 68 -3.93 -13.44 10.10
C GLU A 68 -4.41 -13.07 8.69
N MET A 69 -4.22 -11.81 8.28
CA MET A 69 -4.68 -11.27 7.01
C MET A 69 -3.70 -11.52 5.85
N MET A 70 -2.42 -11.75 6.15
CA MET A 70 -1.36 -11.73 5.13
C MET A 70 -1.56 -12.78 4.04
N ARG A 71 -2.10 -13.96 4.39
CA ARG A 71 -2.33 -15.06 3.45
C ARG A 71 -3.42 -14.74 2.42
N ASP A 72 -4.52 -14.15 2.85
CA ASP A 72 -5.61 -13.81 1.93
C ASP A 72 -5.25 -12.58 1.09
N LEU A 73 -4.45 -11.67 1.66
CA LEU A 73 -3.98 -10.49 0.96
C LEU A 73 -3.03 -10.86 -0.17
N GLU A 74 -2.16 -11.84 0.06
CA GLU A 74 -1.30 -12.43 -0.96
C GLU A 74 -2.12 -12.93 -2.16
N LYS A 75 -3.18 -13.70 -1.93
CA LYS A 75 -4.07 -14.19 -3.00
C LYS A 75 -4.72 -13.04 -3.77
N LYS A 76 -5.24 -12.03 -3.06
CA LYS A 76 -5.82 -10.85 -3.70
C LYS A 76 -4.79 -10.15 -4.59
N MET A 77 -3.56 -9.98 -4.11
CA MET A 77 -2.50 -9.31 -4.86
C MET A 77 -2.02 -10.10 -6.08
N ILE A 78 -2.02 -11.43 -6.01
CA ILE A 78 -1.73 -12.28 -7.18
C ILE A 78 -2.71 -11.98 -8.32
N HIS A 79 -4.00 -11.82 -8.01
CA HIS A 79 -5.06 -11.58 -8.99
C HIS A 79 -5.17 -10.12 -9.45
N ASP A 80 -5.04 -9.16 -8.53
CA ASP A 80 -5.41 -7.76 -8.82
C ASP A 80 -4.22 -6.91 -9.26
N LEU A 81 -2.97 -7.28 -8.95
CA LEU A 81 -1.83 -6.43 -9.24
C LEU A 81 -1.36 -6.51 -10.69
N SER A 82 -0.94 -5.36 -11.20
CA SER A 82 -0.14 -5.28 -12.41
C SER A 82 1.17 -6.09 -12.24
N PRO A 83 1.66 -6.81 -13.28
CA PRO A 83 2.90 -7.58 -13.21
C PRO A 83 4.13 -6.76 -12.79
N ASN A 84 4.13 -5.46 -13.05
CA ASN A 84 5.23 -4.55 -12.72
C ASN A 84 5.07 -3.85 -11.37
N ALA A 85 4.02 -4.16 -10.60
CA ALA A 85 3.77 -3.52 -9.32
C ALA A 85 4.76 -3.97 -8.24
N ALA A 86 5.08 -3.04 -7.34
CA ALA A 86 5.89 -3.29 -6.15
C ALA A 86 5.03 -3.20 -4.88
N VAL A 87 5.24 -4.13 -3.96
CA VAL A 87 4.51 -4.22 -2.69
C VAL A 87 5.49 -4.08 -1.54
N ILE A 88 5.15 -3.22 -0.59
CA ILE A 88 5.83 -3.08 0.69
C ILE A 88 4.87 -3.51 1.79
N SER A 89 5.13 -4.63 2.44
CA SER A 89 4.42 -5.00 3.66
C SER A 89 5.19 -4.52 4.89
N THR A 90 4.46 -4.02 5.88
CA THR A 90 5.03 -3.57 7.15
C THR A 90 4.64 -4.52 8.27
N ARG A 91 5.56 -4.73 9.22
CA ARG A 91 5.47 -5.58 10.41
C ARG A 91 5.39 -7.09 10.14
N PHE A 92 4.67 -7.52 9.11
CA PHE A 92 4.48 -8.93 8.77
C PHE A 92 4.82 -9.17 7.30
N ALA A 93 5.56 -10.25 7.04
CA ALA A 93 5.86 -10.71 5.69
C ALA A 93 4.63 -11.38 5.05
N LEU A 94 4.59 -11.39 3.73
CA LEU A 94 3.69 -12.26 2.97
C LEU A 94 4.18 -13.72 3.11
N PRO A 95 3.29 -14.70 3.37
CA PRO A 95 3.71 -16.03 3.78
C PRO A 95 4.51 -16.82 2.74
N THR A 96 4.21 -16.67 1.45
CA THR A 96 4.81 -17.48 0.38
C THR A 96 5.59 -16.66 -0.64
N TRP A 97 5.32 -15.36 -0.74
CA TRP A 97 6.03 -14.50 -1.69
C TRP A 97 7.53 -14.40 -1.41
N LYS A 98 8.31 -14.47 -2.49
CA LYS A 98 9.76 -14.26 -2.49
C LYS A 98 10.06 -12.81 -2.14
N VAL A 99 10.72 -12.60 -1.01
CA VAL A 99 11.18 -11.29 -0.54
C VAL A 99 12.33 -10.80 -1.43
N SER A 100 12.19 -9.60 -1.98
CA SER A 100 13.23 -8.93 -2.76
C SER A 100 14.20 -8.17 -1.85
N GLU A 101 13.68 -7.48 -0.83
CA GLU A 101 14.50 -6.80 0.19
C GLU A 101 13.78 -6.77 1.55
N HIS A 102 14.54 -6.77 2.65
CA HIS A 102 14.01 -6.64 3.99
C HIS A 102 14.81 -5.61 4.79
N ARG A 103 14.13 -4.63 5.39
CA ARG A 103 14.73 -3.63 6.27
C ARG A 103 13.88 -3.36 7.50
N GLY A 104 14.39 -3.74 8.66
CA GLY A 104 13.73 -3.50 9.95
C GLY A 104 12.38 -4.20 10.06
N LEU A 105 11.30 -3.46 9.85
CA LEU A 105 9.93 -3.99 9.86
C LEU A 105 9.28 -3.94 8.47
N ALA A 106 10.02 -3.62 7.41
CA ALA A 106 9.48 -3.50 6.06
C ALA A 106 10.06 -4.58 5.14
N TRP A 107 9.18 -5.19 4.37
CA TRP A 107 9.48 -6.23 3.39
C TRP A 107 9.05 -5.74 2.01
N LEU A 108 9.97 -5.79 1.04
CA LEU A 108 9.75 -5.39 -0.35
C LEU A 108 9.59 -6.64 -1.22
N TYR A 109 8.62 -6.59 -2.11
CA TYR A 109 8.31 -7.61 -3.09
C TYR A 109 8.04 -6.97 -4.45
N TYR A 110 8.49 -7.60 -5.52
CA TYR A 110 8.03 -7.28 -6.88
C TYR A 110 7.05 -8.32 -7.35
N ARG A 111 5.95 -7.89 -8.00
CA ARG A 111 4.91 -8.80 -8.51
C ARG A 111 5.46 -9.71 -9.61
N SER A 112 6.41 -9.23 -10.41
CA SER A 112 7.12 -9.97 -11.45
C SER A 112 7.76 -11.26 -10.94
N ASP A 113 8.28 -11.22 -9.71
CA ASP A 113 9.10 -12.30 -9.14
C ASP A 113 8.25 -13.44 -8.55
N GLN A 114 6.94 -13.25 -8.45
CA GLN A 114 6.01 -14.16 -7.75
C GLN A 114 5.29 -15.12 -8.70
N THR A 115 5.41 -14.89 -9.99
CA THR A 115 4.91 -15.77 -11.05
C THR A 115 6.09 -16.58 -11.57
N SER A 116 6.43 -17.63 -10.83
CA SER A 116 7.14 -18.78 -11.38
C SER A 116 6.12 -19.92 -11.42
N GLU A 117 5.92 -20.43 -12.64
CA GLU A 117 4.93 -21.45 -13.09
C GLU A 117 3.56 -20.94 -13.57
#